data_AF-V6EYU2-F1
#
_entry.id   AF-V6EYU2-F1
#
_cell.length_a   1.000
_cell.length_b   1.000
_cell.length_c   1.000
_cell.angle_alpha   90.00
_cell.angle_beta   90.00
_cell.angle_gamma   90.00
#
_symmetry.space_group_name_H-M   'P 1'
#
loop_
_entity.id
_entity.type
_entity.pdbx_description
1 polymer ?
#
loop_
_entity_poly.entity_id
_entity_poly.type
_entity_poly.pdbx_seq_one_letter_code
_entity_poly.pdbx_strand_id
1 'polypeptide(L)'
;MVGVQQDGMAPVSGHHLGQVAVTLSVANDHASLPIAYRLYLPEGWASDPARRHRAGVPDDVTFRTKPQIALEQVRAALAEGVAPGVVLADAGYGVDT
;
A
#
# COMPACT_ATOMS: atom_id res chain seq x y z
N MET A 1 18.63 -0.36 2.80
CA MET A 1 17.66 0.75 2.68
C MET A 1 16.28 0.15 2.52
N VAL A 2 15.24 0.82 3.03
CA VAL A 2 13.84 0.42 2.82
C VAL A 2 13.14 1.50 2.00
N GLY A 3 12.43 1.12 0.95
CA GLY A 3 11.66 2.01 0.09
C GLY A 3 10.16 1.80 0.28
N VAL A 4 9.40 2.89 0.34
CA VAL A 4 7.94 2.90 0.27
C VAL A 4 7.51 3.62 -1.00
N GLN A 5 6.76 2.94 -1.86
CA GLN A 5 6.27 3.49 -3.12
C GLN A 5 4.76 3.31 -3.25
N GLN A 6 4.15 4.11 -4.12
CA GLN A 6 2.77 3.93 -4.56
C GLN A 6 2.77 3.61 -6.05
N ASP A 7 2.22 2.46 -6.41
CA ASP A 7 2.23 1.96 -7.79
C ASP A 7 0.79 1.97 -8.33
N GLY A 8 0.60 2.64 -9.47
CA GLY A 8 -0.67 2.62 -10.19
C GLY A 8 -0.78 1.35 -11.05
N MET A 9 -1.82 0.56 -10.83
CA MET A 9 -2.13 -0.61 -11.66
C MET A 9 -3.08 -0.22 -12.79
N ALA A 10 -2.77 -0.69 -14.01
CA ALA A 10 -3.61 -0.46 -15.19
C ALA A 10 -5.02 -1.03 -14.98
N PRO A 11 -6.08 -0.33 -15.43
CA PRO A 11 -7.45 -0.77 -15.20
C PRO A 11 -7.74 -2.08 -15.94
N VAL A 12 -8.37 -3.02 -15.25
CA VAL A 12 -8.68 -4.35 -15.82
C VAL A 12 -9.96 -4.34 -16.65
N SER A 13 -10.86 -3.36 -16.49
CA SER A 13 -12.11 -3.25 -17.26
C SER A 13 -12.67 -1.82 -17.25
N GLY A 14 -12.61 -1.10 -18.38
CA GLY A 14 -13.55 -0.06 -18.84
C GLY A 14 -13.89 1.17 -17.98
N HIS A 15 -13.51 1.24 -16.70
CA HIS A 15 -13.78 2.37 -15.81
C HIS A 15 -12.46 2.90 -15.27
N HIS A 16 -12.21 4.20 -15.47
CA HIS A 16 -10.99 4.89 -15.03
C HIS A 16 -10.96 5.06 -13.51
N LEU A 17 -10.57 4.01 -12.80
CA LEU A 17 -10.00 4.12 -11.46
C LEU A 17 -8.78 3.20 -11.45
N GLY A 18 -7.61 3.73 -11.81
CA GLY A 18 -6.36 3.00 -11.62
C GLY A 18 -6.24 2.62 -10.15
N GLN A 19 -6.10 1.34 -9.86
CA GLN A 19 -5.91 0.88 -8.48
C GLN A 19 -4.53 1.34 -8.02
N VAL A 20 -4.43 1.84 -6.79
CA VAL A 20 -3.14 2.23 -6.21
C VAL A 20 -2.72 1.18 -5.19
N ALA A 21 -1.53 0.62 -5.36
CA ALA A 21 -0.90 -0.24 -4.37
C ALA A 21 0.15 0.57 -3.58
N VAL A 22 0.22 0.36 -2.26
CA VAL A 22 1.32 0.80 -1.41
C VAL A 22 2.26 -0.38 -1.22
N THR A 23 3.51 -0.23 -1.64
CA THR A 23 4.52 -1.30 -1.64
C THR A 23 5.70 -0.92 -0.74
N LEU A 24 6.22 -1.91 -0.03
CA LEU A 24 7.44 -1.82 0.78
C LEU A 24 8.51 -2.71 0.17
N SER A 25 9.69 -2.16 -0.11
CA SER A 25 10.82 -2.90 -0.65
C SER A 25 12.06 -2.76 0.22
N VAL A 26 12.86 -3.83 0.33
CA VAL A 26 14.19 -3.79 0.95
C VAL A 26 15.22 -3.79 -0.17
N ALA A 27 16.18 -2.88 -0.07
CA ALA A 27 17.26 -2.73 -1.04
C ALA A 27 18.64 -2.77 -0.37
N ASN A 28 19.58 -3.41 -1.05
CA ASN A 28 21.02 -3.38 -0.79
C ASN A 28 21.77 -3.14 -2.11
N ASP A 29 23.10 -3.18 -2.08
CA ASP A 29 23.93 -2.90 -3.25
C ASP A 29 23.77 -3.90 -4.40
N HIS A 30 23.13 -5.05 -4.15
CA HIS A 30 22.95 -6.12 -5.12
C HIS A 30 21.52 -6.22 -5.67
N ALA A 31 20.50 -5.85 -4.87
CA ALA A 31 19.10 -6.05 -5.25
C ALA A 31 18.15 -5.12 -4.50
N SER A 32 16.95 -4.95 -5.07
CA SER A 32 15.77 -4.40 -4.43
C SER A 32 14.62 -5.39 -4.58
N LEU A 33 13.98 -5.76 -3.47
CA LEU A 33 12.93 -6.77 -3.43
C LEU A 33 11.70 -6.25 -2.66
N PRO A 34 10.49 -6.35 -3.24
CA PRO A 34 9.26 -6.03 -2.51
C PRO A 34 9.01 -7.10 -1.44
N ILE A 35 8.78 -6.65 -0.20
CA ILE A 35 8.52 -7.50 0.96
C ILE A 35 7.08 -7.35 1.49
N ALA A 36 6.38 -6.27 1.14
CA ALA A 36 4.97 -6.10 1.47
C ALA A 36 4.24 -5.28 0.40
N TYR A 37 2.94 -5.51 0.23
CA TYR A 37 2.06 -4.69 -0.59
C TYR A 37 0.65 -4.66 -0.02
N ARG A 38 -0.09 -3.57 -0.27
CA ARG A 38 -1.52 -3.46 0.05
C ARG A 38 -2.21 -2.47 -0.89
N LEU A 39 -3.39 -2.83 -1.39
CA LEU A 39 -4.21 -1.93 -2.21
C LEU A 39 -4.87 -0.85 -1.36
N TYR A 40 -4.82 0.39 -1.84
CA TYR A 40 -5.57 1.51 -1.25
C TYR A 40 -7.04 1.39 -1.64
N LEU A 41 -7.90 1.32 -0.62
CA LEU A 41 -9.35 1.31 -0.78
C LEU A 41 -9.89 2.69 -0.35
N PRO A 42 -10.48 3.48 -1.26
CA PRO A 42 -11.08 4.77 -0.90
C PRO A 42 -12.19 4.63 0.16
N GLU A 43 -12.37 5.63 1.01
CA GLU A 43 -13.34 5.59 2.11
C GLU A 43 -14.76 5.28 1.64
N GLY A 44 -15.22 5.94 0.56
CA GLY A 44 -16.55 5.69 -0.01
C GLY A 44 -16.75 4.26 -0.54
N TRP A 45 -15.67 3.53 -0.85
CA TRP A 45 -15.76 2.10 -1.17
C TRP A 45 -15.74 1.24 0.09
N ALA A 46 -14.89 1.58 1.06
CA ALA A 46 -14.81 0.86 2.33
C ALA A 46 -16.15 0.86 3.08
N SER A 47 -16.94 1.92 2.91
CA SER A 47 -18.26 2.12 3.51
C SER A 47 -19.44 1.57 2.67
N ASP A 48 -19.20 0.92 1.53
CA ASP A 48 -20.23 0.31 0.67
C ASP A 48 -20.08 -1.23 0.64
N PRO A 49 -20.78 -1.97 1.51
CA PRO A 49 -20.67 -3.43 1.59
C PRO A 49 -21.05 -4.14 0.29
N ALA A 50 -22.05 -3.63 -0.45
CA ALA A 50 -22.48 -4.22 -1.71
C ALA A 50 -21.40 -4.10 -2.79
N ARG A 51 -20.71 -2.95 -2.83
CA ARG A 51 -19.56 -2.75 -3.71
C ARG A 51 -18.36 -3.58 -3.30
N ARG A 52 -18.05 -3.67 -2.00
CA ARG A 52 -16.95 -4.50 -1.48
C ARG A 52 -17.13 -5.98 -1.84
N HIS A 53 -18.32 -6.51 -1.60
CA HIS A 53 -18.64 -7.89 -1.93
C HIS A 53 -18.51 -8.15 -3.43
N ARG A 54 -19.05 -7.26 -4.29
CA ARG A 54 -18.89 -7.38 -5.76
C ARG A 54 -17.44 -7.32 -6.22
N ALA A 55 -16.61 -6.53 -5.54
CA ALA A 55 -15.19 -6.39 -5.86
C ALA A 55 -14.29 -7.47 -5.20
N GLY A 56 -14.86 -8.37 -4.38
CA GLY A 56 -14.11 -9.39 -3.66
C GLY A 56 -13.20 -8.84 -2.56
N VAL A 57 -13.53 -7.66 -2.02
CA VAL A 57 -12.75 -7.01 -0.93
C VAL A 57 -13.11 -7.70 0.40
N PRO A 58 -12.13 -8.28 1.12
CA PRO A 58 -12.36 -8.89 2.44
C PRO A 58 -12.90 -7.90 3.49
N ASP A 59 -13.61 -8.39 4.49
CA ASP A 59 -14.28 -7.56 5.51
C ASP A 59 -13.31 -6.84 6.46
N ASP A 60 -12.16 -7.45 6.72
CA ASP A 60 -11.07 -6.90 7.54
C ASP A 60 -10.33 -5.73 6.86
N VAL A 61 -10.49 -5.56 5.54
CA VAL A 61 -9.92 -4.42 4.80
C VAL A 61 -10.78 -3.17 5.04
N THR A 62 -10.40 -2.38 6.05
CA THR A 62 -11.01 -1.06 6.31
C THR A 62 -10.27 0.08 5.61
N PHE A 63 -10.92 1.24 5.50
CA PHE A 63 -10.28 2.47 5.04
C PHE A 63 -9.02 2.78 5.86
N ARG A 64 -7.95 3.10 5.14
CA ARG A 64 -6.67 3.59 5.64
C ARG A 64 -6.08 4.53 4.61
N THR A 65 -5.49 5.63 5.05
CA THR A 65 -4.73 6.51 4.16
C THR A 65 -3.47 5.80 3.67
N LYS A 66 -2.90 6.23 2.53
CA LYS A 66 -1.67 5.62 2.02
C LYS A 66 -0.51 5.72 3.04
N PRO A 67 -0.28 6.86 3.73
CA PRO A 67 0.74 6.93 4.79
C PRO A 67 0.49 5.97 5.95
N GLN A 68 -0.77 5.75 6.35
CA GLN A 68 -1.11 4.77 7.37
C GLN A 68 -0.74 3.36 6.92
N ILE A 69 -1.07 2.98 5.67
CA ILE A 69 -0.71 1.68 5.09
C ILE A 69 0.80 1.49 5.07
N ALA A 70 1.55 2.50 4.62
CA ALA A 70 3.01 2.47 4.58
C ALA A 70 3.63 2.27 5.98
N LEU A 71 3.14 3.01 6.97
CA LEU A 71 3.63 2.91 8.34
C LEU A 71 3.29 1.55 8.96
N GLU A 72 2.11 1.00 8.69
CA GLU A 72 1.72 -0.35 9.11
C GLU A 72 2.68 -1.40 8.51
N GLN A 73 3.02 -1.30 7.23
CA GLN A 73 3.97 -2.21 6.58
C GLN A 73 5.38 -2.11 7.17
N VAL A 74 5.88 -0.89 7.44
CA VAL A 74 7.19 -0.70 8.07
C VAL A 74 7.22 -1.32 9.48
N ARG A 75 6.16 -1.12 10.28
CA ARG A 75 6.07 -1.71 11.62
C ARG A 75 6.02 -3.24 11.57
N ALA A 76 5.27 -3.81 10.62
CA ALA A 76 5.22 -5.25 10.42
C ALA A 76 6.60 -5.82 10.03
N ALA A 77 7.28 -5.19 9.07
CA ALA A 77 8.63 -5.61 8.66
C ALA A 77 9.63 -5.59 9.82
N LEU A 78 9.60 -4.55 10.66
CA LEU A 78 10.44 -4.49 11.86
C LEU A 78 10.10 -5.61 12.87
N ALA A 79 8.81 -5.92 13.06
CA ALA A 79 8.37 -7.01 13.93
C ALA A 79 8.79 -8.39 13.40
N GLU A 80 8.87 -8.55 12.08
CA GLU A 80 9.36 -9.76 11.41
C GLU A 80 10.90 -9.87 11.36
N GLY A 81 11.62 -8.89 11.92
CA GLY A 81 13.07 -8.91 12.06
C GLY A 81 13.84 -8.30 10.88
N VAL A 82 13.17 -7.56 9.99
CA VAL A 82 13.87 -6.75 8.99
C VAL A 82 14.73 -5.72 9.70
N ALA A 83 16.03 -5.67 9.35
CA ALA A 83 16.99 -4.79 9.99
C ALA A 83 16.57 -3.31 9.86
N PRO A 84 16.55 -2.54 10.97
CA PRO A 84 16.29 -1.11 10.92
C PRO A 84 17.29 -0.38 10.02
N GLY A 85 16.84 0.67 9.34
CA GLY A 85 17.69 1.46 8.47
C GLY A 85 16.97 2.68 7.90
N VAL A 86 17.60 3.33 6.93
CA VAL A 86 17.02 4.49 6.25
C VAL A 86 15.77 4.06 5.47
N VAL A 87 14.67 4.76 5.71
CA VAL A 87 13.42 4.66 4.96
C VAL A 87 13.35 5.81 3.96
N LEU A 88 13.13 5.49 2.69
CA LEU A 88 12.82 6.45 1.63
C LEU A 88 11.35 6.28 1.26
N ALA A 89 10.59 7.38 1.28
CA ALA A 89 9.19 7.38 0.87
C ALA A 89 8.98 8.32 -0.31
N ASP A 90 8.09 7.94 -1.23
CA ASP A 90 7.64 8.82 -2.31
C ASP A 90 7.07 10.15 -1.78
N ALA A 91 7.23 11.23 -2.55
CA ALA A 91 6.79 12.57 -2.15
C ALA A 91 5.27 12.66 -1.88
N GLY A 92 4.48 11.75 -2.45
CA GLY A 92 3.04 11.66 -2.19
C GLY A 92 2.67 11.17 -0.78
N TYR A 93 3.62 10.69 0.03
CA TYR A 93 3.37 10.25 1.41
C TYR A 93 3.34 11.39 2.44
N GLY A 94 3.68 12.62 2.06
CA GLY A 94 3.62 13.81 2.91
C GLY A 94 2.29 14.57 2.86
N VAL A 95 1.28 14.06 2.15
CA VAL A 95 0.03 14.75 1.86
C VAL A 95 -1.16 13.91 2.33
N ASP A 96 -1.87 14.39 3.36
CA ASP A 96 -3.09 13.77 3.90
C ASP A 96 -4.34 14.22 3.11
N THR A 97 -4.33 14.10 1.79
CA THR A 97 -5.48 14.43 0.92
C THR A 97 -6.11 13.20 0.31
#